data_AF-A0A2N2TV74-F1
#
_entry.id   AF-A0A2N2TV74-F1
#
_cell.length_a   1.000
_cell.length_b   1.000
_cell.length_c   1.000
_cell.angle_alpha   90.00
_cell.angle_beta   90.00
_cell.angle_gamma   90.00
#
_symmetry.space_group_name_H-M   'P 1'
#
loop_
_entity.id
_entity.type
_entity.pdbx_description
1 polymer ?
#
loop_
_entity_poly.entity_id
_entity_poly.type
_entity_poly.pdbx_seq_one_letter_code
_entity_poly.pdbx_strand_id
1 'polypeptide(L)'
;MIEFKLPSLGADMDQGTLLEWKVSPGDTVKKGQVVAVVDTSKAAVDVEIWVDGVVRELRVHPGETVPVGTVLATLDGAEEAAPATRTPVAVPPPEKTAAAAHRISPAARKHAEERGVDIERLAGSGPDGG
;
A
#
# COMPACT_ATOMS: atom_id res chain seq x y z
N MET A 1 -22.72 -4.05 -9.91
CA MET A 1 -21.65 -3.33 -10.63
C MET A 1 -21.95 -1.83 -10.63
N ILE A 2 -21.03 -1.01 -10.13
CA ILE A 2 -21.16 0.46 -10.04
C ILE A 2 -20.26 1.10 -11.09
N GLU A 3 -20.84 1.90 -11.96
CA GLU A 3 -20.08 2.67 -12.96
C GLU A 3 -19.71 4.03 -12.39
N PHE A 4 -18.40 4.26 -12.22
CA PHE A 4 -17.88 5.54 -11.78
C PHE A 4 -17.58 6.40 -13.00
N LYS A 5 -18.52 7.30 -13.29
CA LYS A 5 -18.37 8.29 -14.35
C LYS A 5 -17.76 9.57 -13.81
N LEU A 6 -17.02 10.29 -14.67
CA LEU A 6 -16.50 11.61 -14.34
C LEU A 6 -17.68 12.57 -14.09
N PRO A 7 -17.87 13.08 -12.86
CA PRO A 7 -18.87 14.11 -12.60
C PRO A 7 -18.39 15.46 -13.17
N SER A 8 -19.32 16.38 -13.43
CA SER A 8 -18.95 17.78 -13.68
C SER A 8 -18.34 18.38 -12.42
N LEU A 9 -17.02 18.53 -12.39
CA LEU A 9 -16.28 19.16 -11.30
C LEU A 9 -16.23 20.69 -11.42
N GLY A 10 -16.74 21.25 -12.52
CA GLY A 10 -16.84 22.68 -12.77
C GLY A 10 -18.06 23.06 -13.61
N ALA A 11 -18.56 24.28 -13.43
CA ALA A 11 -19.74 24.79 -14.13
C ALA A 11 -19.58 24.92 -15.66
N ASP A 12 -18.34 24.93 -16.16
CA ASP A 12 -17.99 25.05 -17.59
C ASP A 12 -17.06 23.91 -18.04
N MET A 13 -17.09 22.77 -17.34
CA MET A 13 -16.19 21.66 -17.60
C MET A 13 -16.83 20.67 -18.58
N ASP A 14 -16.27 20.58 -19.78
CA ASP A 14 -16.65 19.56 -20.79
C ASP A 14 -15.75 18.31 -20.71
N GLN A 15 -14.48 18.50 -20.34
CA GLN A 15 -13.44 17.46 -20.33
C GLN A 15 -12.50 17.64 -19.12
N GLY A 16 -11.94 16.54 -18.62
CA GLY A 16 -10.96 16.55 -17.54
C GLY A 16 -9.80 15.61 -17.84
N THR A 17 -8.60 16.02 -17.45
CA THR A 17 -7.40 15.18 -17.55
C THR A 17 -7.16 14.51 -16.21
N LEU A 18 -7.16 13.18 -16.18
CA LEU A 18 -6.79 12.46 -14.97
C LEU A 18 -5.31 12.71 -14.69
N LEU A 19 -4.94 13.25 -13.53
CA LEU A 19 -3.53 13.42 -13.16
C LEU A 19 -2.96 12.13 -12.57
N GLU A 20 -3.65 11.58 -11.58
CA GLU A 20 -3.17 10.44 -10.80
C GLU A 20 -4.35 9.69 -10.16
N TRP A 21 -4.25 8.36 -10.12
CA TRP A 21 -5.10 7.52 -9.28
C TRP A 21 -4.49 7.37 -7.89
N LYS A 22 -5.28 7.64 -6.84
CA LYS A 22 -4.94 7.32 -5.44
C LYS A 22 -5.28 5.89 -5.04
N VAL A 23 -5.92 5.14 -5.94
CA VAL A 23 -6.39 3.77 -5.71
C VAL A 23 -5.99 2.87 -6.85
N SER A 24 -5.94 1.56 -6.60
CA SER A 24 -5.58 0.54 -7.59
C SER A 24 -6.72 -0.44 -7.81
N PRO A 25 -6.79 -1.13 -8.96
CA PRO A 25 -7.74 -2.23 -9.12
C PRO A 25 -7.49 -3.30 -8.05
N GLY A 26 -8.56 -3.69 -7.36
CA GLY A 26 -8.57 -4.56 -6.18
C GLY A 26 -8.55 -3.82 -4.84
N ASP A 27 -8.37 -2.50 -4.82
CA ASP A 27 -8.34 -1.71 -3.59
C ASP A 27 -9.75 -1.40 -3.08
N THR A 28 -9.90 -1.38 -1.75
CA THR A 28 -11.19 -1.12 -1.10
C THR A 28 -11.34 0.37 -0.82
N VAL A 29 -12.37 0.97 -1.39
CA VAL A 29 -12.66 2.40 -1.26
C VAL A 29 -13.91 2.65 -0.43
N LYS A 30 -13.93 3.79 0.28
CA LYS A 30 -15.04 4.20 1.15
C LYS A 30 -15.64 5.51 0.68
N LYS A 31 -16.95 5.69 0.92
CA LYS A 31 -17.63 6.97 0.70
C LYS A 31 -16.85 8.12 1.35
N GLY A 32 -16.58 9.17 0.57
CA GLY A 32 -15.79 10.35 0.96
C GLY A 32 -14.27 10.19 0.84
N GLN A 33 -13.79 9.05 0.34
CA GLN A 33 -12.37 8.83 0.09
C GLN A 33 -11.97 9.37 -1.29
N VAL A 34 -10.84 10.08 -1.35
CA VAL A 34 -10.24 10.55 -2.61
C VAL A 34 -9.68 9.36 -3.38
N VAL A 35 -10.22 9.10 -4.57
CA VAL A 35 -9.81 7.99 -5.44
C VAL A 35 -8.92 8.45 -6.59
N ALA A 36 -9.08 9.69 -7.04
CA ALA A 36 -8.31 10.25 -8.15
C ALA A 36 -8.13 11.75 -8.00
N VAL A 37 -7.16 12.30 -8.73
CA VAL A 37 -6.99 13.74 -8.90
C VAL A 37 -7.18 14.04 -10.39
N VAL A 38 -8.09 14.95 -10.71
CA VAL A 38 -8.38 15.37 -12.09
C VAL A 38 -7.98 16.82 -12.26
N ASP A 39 -7.13 17.09 -13.24
CA ASP A 39 -6.84 18.45 -13.69
C ASP A 39 -7.93 18.93 -14.64
N THR A 40 -8.45 20.10 -14.34
CA THR A 40 -9.34 20.86 -15.22
C THR A 40 -8.57 22.08 -15.70
N SER A 41 -9.02 22.72 -16.79
CA SER A 41 -8.38 23.96 -17.29
C SER A 41 -8.27 25.09 -16.27
N LYS A 42 -8.95 24.98 -15.12
CA LYS A 42 -8.96 25.98 -14.05
C LYS A 42 -8.15 25.55 -12.83
N ALA A 43 -8.26 24.29 -12.42
CA ALA A 43 -7.60 23.75 -11.24
C ALA A 43 -7.63 22.22 -11.20
N ALA A 44 -6.70 21.62 -10.46
CA ALA A 44 -6.77 20.23 -10.04
C ALA A 44 -7.83 20.06 -8.93
N VAL A 45 -8.73 19.10 -9.14
CA VAL A 45 -9.84 18.78 -8.23
C VAL A 45 -9.69 17.33 -7.78
N ASP A 46 -9.80 17.10 -6.48
CA ASP A 46 -9.83 15.78 -5.89
C ASP A 46 -11.19 15.13 -6.12
N VAL A 47 -11.15 13.94 -6.70
CA VAL A 47 -12.33 13.15 -7.01
C VAL A 47 -12.54 12.18 -5.87
N GLU A 48 -13.54 12.47 -5.04
CA GLU A 48 -14.01 11.57 -3.99
C GLU A 48 -15.06 10.58 -4.51
N ILE A 49 -15.07 9.38 -3.94
CA ILE A 49 -16.09 8.40 -4.24
C ILE A 49 -17.32 8.58 -3.33
N TRP A 50 -18.53 8.50 -3.90
CA TRP A 50 -19.78 8.62 -3.16
C TRP A 50 -20.35 7.28 -2.65
N VAL A 51 -19.77 6.16 -3.09
CA VAL A 51 -20.11 4.79 -2.69
C VAL A 51 -18.93 4.10 -2.01
N ASP A 52 -19.23 3.10 -1.19
CA ASP A 52 -18.26 2.12 -0.73
C ASP A 52 -18.23 0.89 -1.65
N GLY A 53 -17.04 0.34 -1.86
CA GLY A 53 -16.84 -0.79 -2.76
C GLY A 53 -15.39 -1.15 -3.00
N VAL A 54 -15.15 -2.05 -3.94
CA VAL A 54 -13.81 -2.45 -4.39
C VAL A 54 -13.62 -1.99 -5.83
N VAL A 55 -12.49 -1.34 -6.13
CA VAL A 55 -12.16 -0.96 -7.50
C VAL A 55 -11.97 -2.24 -8.32
N ARG A 56 -12.77 -2.45 -9.37
CA ARG A 56 -12.66 -3.65 -10.20
C ARG A 56 -11.66 -3.44 -11.33
N GLU A 57 -11.84 -2.34 -12.05
CA GLU A 57 -11.04 -2.01 -13.23
C GLU A 57 -11.03 -0.48 -13.43
N LEU A 58 -9.85 0.06 -13.74
CA LEU A 58 -9.65 1.44 -14.14
C LEU A 58 -9.59 1.47 -15.67
N ARG A 59 -10.54 2.15 -16.32
CA ARG A 59 -10.60 2.27 -17.78
C ARG A 59 -9.70 3.38 -18.31
N VAL A 60 -9.32 4.31 -17.45
CA VAL A 60 -8.63 5.55 -17.79
C VAL A 60 -7.29 5.60 -17.09
N HIS A 61 -6.26 6.02 -17.80
CA HIS A 61 -4.90 6.10 -17.29
C HIS A 61 -4.51 7.52 -16.84
N PRO A 62 -3.61 7.67 -15.86
CA PRO A 62 -3.09 8.99 -15.49
C PRO A 62 -2.42 9.64 -16.71
N GLY A 63 -2.74 10.91 -16.96
CA GLY A 63 -2.39 11.69 -18.13
C GLY A 63 -3.45 11.68 -19.25
N GLU A 64 -4.52 10.90 -19.12
CA GLU A 64 -5.55 10.78 -20.15
C GLU A 64 -6.69 11.79 -19.96
N THR A 65 -7.08 12.44 -21.06
CA THR A 65 -8.19 13.39 -21.10
C THR A 65 -9.48 12.68 -21.47
N VAL A 66 -10.50 12.82 -20.63
CA VAL A 66 -11.81 12.19 -20.82
C VAL A 66 -12.95 13.20 -20.66
N PRO A 67 -14.03 13.08 -21.46
CA PRO A 67 -15.17 13.96 -21.35
C PRO A 67 -16.01 13.66 -20.10
N VAL A 68 -16.77 14.67 -19.66
CA VAL A 68 -17.72 14.51 -18.56
C VAL A 68 -18.76 13.44 -18.90
N GLY A 69 -19.09 12.61 -17.91
CA GLY A 69 -20.02 11.51 -18.07
C GLY A 69 -19.40 10.23 -18.64
N THR A 70 -18.12 10.25 -19.06
CA THR A 70 -17.39 9.03 -19.43
C THR A 70 -17.12 8.17 -18.20
N VAL A 71 -17.27 6.84 -18.37
CA VAL A 71 -16.96 5.85 -17.34
C VAL A 71 -15.44 5.78 -17.14
N LEU A 72 -14.99 6.25 -15.98
CA LEU A 72 -13.57 6.25 -15.59
C LEU A 72 -13.13 4.89 -15.03
N ALA A 73 -13.99 4.31 -14.19
CA ALA A 73 -13.70 3.08 -13.47
C ALA A 73 -14.98 2.30 -13.19
N THR A 74 -14.82 1.00 -13.00
CA THR A 74 -15.90 0.13 -12.55
C THR A 74 -15.60 -0.32 -11.13
N LEU A 75 -16.57 -0.20 -10.24
CA LEU A 75 -16.47 -0.67 -8.86
C LEU A 75 -17.47 -1.78 -8.58
N ASP A 76 -17.11 -2.64 -7.65
CA ASP A 76 -17.99 -3.64 -7.08
C ASP A 76 -18.54 -3.08 -5.77
N GLY A 77 -19.84 -2.82 -5.73
CA GLY A 77 -20.51 -2.25 -4.56
C GLY A 77 -20.59 -3.27 -3.43
N ALA A 78 -20.62 -2.79 -2.18
CA ALA A 78 -20.68 -3.67 -1.01
C ALA A 78 -21.91 -4.61 -0.96
N GLU A 79 -22.95 -4.38 -1.78
CA GLU A 79 -24.08 -5.32 -1.88
C GLU A 79 -23.72 -6.62 -2.63
N GLU A 80 -22.63 -6.64 -3.40
CA GLU A 80 -22.08 -7.84 -4.07
C GLU A 80 -20.68 -8.22 -3.56
N ALA A 81 -20.16 -7.50 -2.56
CA ALA A 81 -19.04 -7.97 -1.76
C ALA A 81 -19.61 -8.82 -0.61
N ALA A 82 -19.97 -10.07 -0.93
CA ALA A 82 -20.03 -11.11 0.10
C ALA A 82 -18.77 -10.97 0.97
N PRO A 83 -18.89 -10.97 2.31
CA PRO A 83 -17.78 -10.63 3.18
C PRO A 83 -16.66 -11.62 2.90
N ALA A 84 -15.66 -11.20 2.13
CA ALA A 84 -14.34 -11.79 2.20
C ALA A 84 -13.88 -11.47 3.62
N THR A 85 -14.17 -12.40 4.52
CA THR A 85 -13.55 -12.57 5.80
C THR A 85 -12.05 -12.55 5.58
N ARG A 86 -11.46 -11.36 5.49
CA ARG A 86 -10.09 -11.15 5.93
C ARG A 86 -10.17 -11.08 7.44
N THR A 87 -10.40 -12.25 8.02
CA THR A 87 -9.73 -12.61 9.26
C THR A 87 -8.29 -12.15 9.07
N PRO A 88 -7.75 -11.23 9.88
CA PRO A 88 -6.31 -11.16 9.99
C PRO A 88 -5.92 -12.52 10.53
N VAL A 89 -5.51 -13.42 9.64
CA VAL A 89 -4.77 -14.60 10.02
C VAL A 89 -3.50 -14.01 10.60
N ALA A 90 -3.48 -13.93 11.92
CA ALA A 90 -2.28 -13.78 12.69
C ALA A 90 -1.35 -14.91 12.25
N VAL A 91 -0.45 -14.60 11.33
CA VAL A 91 0.79 -15.34 11.17
C VAL A 91 1.84 -14.48 11.88
N PRO A 92 2.40 -14.96 13.01
CA PRO A 92 3.53 -14.26 13.62
C PRO A 92 4.68 -14.24 12.60
N PRO A 93 5.41 -13.13 12.45
CA PRO A 93 6.71 -13.19 11.80
C PRO A 93 7.67 -13.94 12.74
N PRO A 94 8.23 -15.10 12.37
CA PRO A 94 9.48 -15.51 12.96
C PRO A 94 10.56 -14.53 12.47
N GLU A 95 11.15 -13.84 13.44
CA GLU A 95 12.54 -13.37 13.41
C GLU A 95 12.99 -12.56 12.18
N LYS A 96 12.88 -11.23 12.29
CA LYS A 96 14.01 -10.37 11.96
C LYS A 96 14.25 -9.41 13.10
N THR A 97 15.22 -9.79 13.92
CA THR A 97 15.90 -8.91 14.86
C THR A 97 16.22 -7.57 14.19
N ALA A 98 15.92 -6.51 14.92
CA ALA A 98 16.26 -5.16 14.59
C ALA A 98 17.78 -5.01 14.51
N ALA A 99 18.31 -4.96 13.28
CA ALA A 99 19.60 -4.33 13.01
C ALA A 99 19.35 -2.88 12.59
N ALA A 100 18.99 -2.05 13.56
CA ALA A 100 19.28 -0.63 13.49
C ALA A 100 20.74 -0.44 13.90
N ALA A 101 21.52 0.18 13.03
CA ALA A 101 22.64 1.08 13.32
C ALA A 101 23.86 0.81 12.43
N HIS A 102 24.16 1.84 11.62
CA HIS A 102 25.47 2.46 11.63
C HIS A 102 26.64 1.64 11.06
N ARG A 103 26.79 1.75 9.74
CA ARG A 103 28.02 2.18 9.07
C ARG A 103 29.27 2.27 9.99
N ILE A 104 29.97 1.16 10.25
CA ILE A 104 31.39 1.15 10.69
C ILE A 104 32.14 0.02 9.95
N SER A 105 33.34 0.37 9.51
CA SER A 105 34.17 -0.19 8.43
C SER A 105 34.76 -1.60 8.61
N PRO A 106 35.24 -2.24 7.51
CA PRO A 106 35.89 -3.57 7.46
C PRO A 106 37.18 -3.79 8.30
N ALA A 107 37.54 -2.86 9.20
CA ALA A 107 38.69 -3.00 10.09
C ALA A 107 38.39 -3.80 11.38
N ALA A 108 37.12 -3.93 11.78
CA ALA A 108 36.74 -4.63 13.02
C ALA A 108 36.68 -6.16 12.87
N ARG A 109 36.62 -6.71 11.64
CA ARG A 109 36.54 -8.16 11.42
C ARG A 109 37.87 -8.89 11.59
N LYS A 110 39.02 -8.21 11.46
CA LYS A 110 40.32 -8.89 11.32
C LYS A 110 41.10 -9.07 12.63
N HIS A 111 40.63 -8.56 13.77
CA HIS A 111 41.41 -8.61 15.03
C HIS A 111 40.84 -9.52 16.13
N ALA A 112 39.62 -10.05 15.97
CA ALA A 112 39.03 -10.94 16.98
C ALA A 112 39.47 -12.41 16.85
N GLU A 113 40.07 -12.79 15.72
CA GLU A 113 40.46 -14.18 15.43
C GLU A 113 41.82 -14.57 16.06
N GLU A 114 42.58 -13.62 16.63
CA GLU A 114 43.95 -13.88 17.12
C GLU A 114 44.05 -14.31 18.60
N ARG A 115 42.93 -14.42 19.34
CA ARG A 115 42.99 -14.73 20.78
C ARG A 115 42.15 -15.96 21.14
N GLY A 116 42.41 -17.06 20.43
CA GLY A 116 41.78 -18.37 20.59
C GLY A 116 41.40 -18.74 22.03
N VAL A 117 40.10 -18.71 22.30
CA VAL A 117 39.50 -19.21 23.54
C VAL A 117 38.27 -20.03 23.15
N ASP A 118 38.41 -21.35 23.28
CA ASP A 118 37.37 -22.37 23.13
C ASP A 118 36.30 -22.22 24.22
N ILE A 119 35.21 -21.54 23.89
CA ILE A 119 34.03 -21.35 24.75
C ILE A 119 33.11 -22.58 24.83
N GLU A 120 33.40 -23.66 24.10
CA GLU A 120 32.60 -24.90 24.11
C GLU A 120 33.01 -25.89 25.22
N ARG A 121 33.96 -25.52 26.09
CA ARG A 121 34.41 -26.35 27.23
C ARG A 121 34.03 -25.86 28.62
N LEU A 122 33.24 -24.78 28.76
CA LEU A 122 32.95 -24.22 30.08
C LEU A 122 31.48 -23.83 30.28
N ALA A 123 30.60 -24.82 30.18
CA ALA A 123 29.23 -24.76 30.71
C ALA A 123 28.80 -26.15 31.18
N GLY A 124 29.36 -26.61 32.30
CA GLY A 124 29.00 -27.90 32.90
C GLY A 124 30.06 -28.46 33.83
N SER A 125 30.29 -27.80 34.96
CA SER A 125 30.65 -28.46 36.24
C SER A 125 30.78 -27.39 37.30
N GLY A 126 29.74 -27.25 38.13
CA GLY A 126 29.98 -26.79 39.50
C GLY A 126 30.98 -27.74 40.19
N PRO A 127 31.55 -27.37 41.34
CA PRO A 127 32.55 -28.18 42.01
C PRO A 127 32.05 -29.53 42.58
N ASP A 128 30.86 -30.01 42.19
CA ASP A 128 30.30 -31.30 42.62
C ASP A 128 29.40 -31.91 41.51
N GLY A 129 29.87 -32.99 40.88
CA GLY A 129 29.08 -34.08 40.30
C GLY A 129 28.36 -33.88 38.96
N GLY A 130 28.74 -34.69 37.96
CA GLY A 130 27.88 -35.04 36.80
C GLY A 130 28.63 -35.29 35.51
#